data_AF-A0A379MPB5-F1
#
_entry.id   AF-A0A379MPB5-F1
#
_cell.length_a   1.000
_cell.length_b   1.000
_cell.length_c   1.000
_cell.angle_alpha   90.00
_cell.angle_beta   90.00
_cell.angle_gamma   90.00
#
_symmetry.space_group_name_H-M   'P 1'
#
loop_
_entity.id
_entity.type
_entity.pdbx_description
1 polymer ?
#
loop_
_entity_poly.entity_id
_entity_poly.type
_entity_poly.pdbx_seq_one_letter_code
_entity_poly.pdbx_strand_id
1 'polypeptide(L)'
;MATKDWAAKTSDVPEGARRQWRADRALRPPMRSPGRPEPSRAVQRQFWRLIATGITSAEAALKVGVSVPVGTRWFRHAGGMSPISLVVPTGRYLSFEEREEIALLRAKQIGVREIARRIGRDPATISRELRRNAATRSGKQEYRALVAQWKAQQAAKRPKTARLATNDRLREYVQERLAGTCAGRTAVSSSGRGRPRGKG
;
A
#
# COMPACT_ATOMS: atom_id res chain seq x y z
N MET A 1 8.14 -50.64 0.59
CA MET A 1 7.77 -49.69 -0.48
C MET A 1 7.32 -48.38 0.18
N ALA A 2 8.14 -47.33 0.14
CA ALA A 2 7.79 -46.03 0.71
C ALA A 2 7.98 -44.95 -0.36
N THR A 3 6.95 -44.71 -1.16
CA THR A 3 6.86 -43.54 -2.02
C THR A 3 6.44 -42.36 -1.14
N LYS A 4 7.37 -41.45 -0.85
CA LYS A 4 7.01 -40.11 -0.39
C LYS A 4 7.46 -39.10 -1.44
N ASP A 5 6.47 -38.60 -2.15
CA ASP A 5 6.56 -37.51 -3.11
C ASP A 5 7.26 -36.30 -2.52
N TRP A 6 8.50 -36.10 -2.94
CA TRP A 6 9.28 -34.89 -2.74
C TRP A 6 8.79 -33.73 -3.63
N ALA A 7 7.79 -33.97 -4.47
CA ALA A 7 7.20 -33.03 -5.42
C ALA A 7 6.05 -32.18 -4.85
N ALA A 8 5.57 -32.46 -3.63
CA ALA A 8 4.51 -31.66 -3.01
C ALA A 8 5.02 -30.24 -2.76
N LYS A 9 4.50 -29.29 -3.55
CA LYS A 9 4.79 -27.87 -3.34
C LYS A 9 4.06 -27.44 -2.08
N THR A 10 4.59 -26.42 -1.39
CA THR A 10 3.93 -25.86 -0.20
C THR A 10 2.49 -25.37 -0.49
N SER A 11 2.14 -25.17 -1.77
CA SER A 11 0.79 -24.88 -2.26
C SER A 11 -0.21 -26.04 -2.11
N ASP A 12 0.27 -27.27 -1.94
CA ASP A 12 -0.55 -28.49 -2.00
C ASP A 12 -1.01 -28.94 -0.61
N VAL A 13 -0.67 -28.17 0.44
CA VAL A 13 -1.05 -28.45 1.83
C VAL A 13 -2.45 -27.87 2.10
N PRO A 14 -3.40 -28.66 2.63
CA PRO A 14 -4.79 -28.22 2.82
C PRO A 14 -4.88 -26.99 3.73
N GLU A 15 -5.61 -25.95 3.30
CA GLU A 15 -5.70 -24.60 3.92
C GLU A 15 -5.93 -24.54 5.45
N GLY A 16 -6.38 -25.64 6.08
CA GLY A 16 -6.80 -25.73 7.47
C GLY A 16 -5.77 -26.26 8.49
N ALA A 17 -4.60 -26.75 8.09
CA ALA A 17 -3.72 -27.48 9.04
C ALA A 17 -2.99 -26.60 10.10
N ARG A 18 -2.99 -25.26 9.99
CA ARG A 18 -2.70 -24.34 11.13
C ARG A 18 -3.55 -23.06 11.09
N ARG A 19 -4.19 -22.70 12.21
CA ARG A 19 -4.96 -21.44 12.39
C ARG A 19 -4.22 -20.16 11.94
N GLN A 20 -2.89 -20.15 12.00
CA GLN A 20 -2.07 -18.96 11.71
C GLN A 20 -1.73 -18.76 10.22
N TRP A 21 -1.99 -19.73 9.34
CA TRP A 21 -1.54 -19.68 7.94
C TRP A 21 -2.12 -18.54 7.11
N ARG A 22 -3.41 -18.21 7.28
CA ARG A 22 -4.01 -17.04 6.61
C ARG A 22 -3.37 -15.72 7.08
N ALA A 23 -3.02 -15.62 8.36
CA ALA A 23 -2.37 -14.43 8.93
C ALA A 23 -0.89 -14.30 8.52
N ASP A 24 -0.26 -15.44 8.21
CA ASP A 24 1.15 -15.56 7.84
C ASP A 24 1.37 -15.52 6.33
N ARG A 25 0.28 -15.57 5.53
CA ARG A 25 0.28 -15.56 4.06
C ARG A 25 1.13 -16.68 3.44
N ALA A 26 1.22 -17.83 4.12
CA ALA A 26 2.04 -18.96 3.71
C ALA A 26 1.60 -19.60 2.37
N LEU A 27 0.31 -19.51 2.02
CA LEU A 27 -0.29 -20.07 0.79
C LEU A 27 -0.68 -19.00 -0.25
N ARG A 28 -0.09 -17.79 -0.18
CA ARG A 28 -0.46 -16.72 -1.12
C ARG A 28 -0.10 -17.14 -2.56
N PRO A 29 -0.96 -16.86 -3.56
CA PRO A 29 -0.61 -17.03 -4.97
C PRO A 29 0.72 -16.35 -5.31
N PRO A 30 1.52 -16.94 -6.21
CA PRO A 30 2.79 -16.36 -6.63
C PRO A 30 2.57 -14.92 -7.10
N MET A 31 3.33 -14.00 -6.50
CA MET A 31 3.28 -12.59 -6.85
C MET A 31 4.23 -12.36 -8.01
N ARG A 32 3.72 -11.85 -9.14
CA ARG A 32 4.58 -11.33 -10.20
C ARG A 32 5.41 -10.20 -9.60
N SER A 33 6.72 -10.39 -9.46
CA SER A 33 7.62 -9.30 -9.05
C SER A 33 7.55 -8.22 -10.13
N PRO A 34 7.20 -6.97 -9.80
CA PRO A 34 7.23 -5.90 -10.77
C PRO A 34 8.70 -5.67 -11.08
N GLY A 35 9.07 -5.75 -12.36
CA GLY A 35 10.47 -5.70 -12.81
C GLY A 35 11.30 -4.65 -12.07
N ARG A 36 11.23 -3.39 -12.51
CA ARG A 36 11.83 -2.28 -11.74
C ARG A 36 10.92 -1.93 -10.56
N PRO A 37 11.44 -1.81 -9.33
CA PRO A 37 10.64 -1.38 -8.19
C PRO A 37 10.01 0.00 -8.42
N GLU A 38 8.76 0.17 -7.96
CA GLU A 38 8.09 1.47 -8.00
C GLU A 38 8.90 2.49 -7.17
N PRO A 39 8.98 3.77 -7.59
CA PRO A 39 9.66 4.80 -6.81
C PRO A 39 9.04 4.91 -5.42
N SER A 40 9.89 5.21 -4.44
CA SER A 40 9.52 5.22 -3.02
C SER A 40 8.23 6.04 -2.75
N ARG A 41 7.37 5.55 -1.86
CA ARG A 41 6.20 6.30 -1.35
C ARG A 41 6.58 7.67 -0.79
N ALA A 42 7.81 7.84 -0.30
CA ALA A 42 8.31 9.14 0.16
C ALA A 42 8.47 10.12 -1.01
N VAL A 43 9.09 9.67 -2.11
CA VAL A 43 9.23 10.45 -3.36
C VAL A 43 7.87 10.77 -3.94
N GLN A 44 6.96 9.80 -4.02
CA GLN A 44 5.58 10.03 -4.47
C GLN A 44 4.85 11.05 -3.58
N ARG A 45 5.01 10.99 -2.25
CA ARG A 45 4.41 11.99 -1.34
C ARG A 45 4.95 13.39 -1.60
N GLN A 46 6.26 13.51 -1.76
CA GLN A 46 6.88 14.81 -2.05
C GLN A 46 6.39 15.38 -3.38
N PHE A 47 6.26 14.53 -4.40
CA PHE A 47 5.69 14.92 -5.68
C PHE A 47 4.29 15.51 -5.50
N TRP A 48 3.40 14.81 -4.78
CA TRP A 48 2.04 15.28 -4.57
C TRP A 48 1.94 16.52 -3.66
N ARG A 49 2.87 16.72 -2.74
CA ARG A 49 2.97 17.98 -1.96
C ARG A 49 3.31 19.15 -2.86
N LEU A 50 4.23 18.97 -3.80
CA LEU A 50 4.58 20.00 -4.78
C LEU A 50 3.40 20.28 -5.73
N ILE A 51 2.72 19.25 -6.22
CA ILE A 51 1.50 19.46 -7.03
C ILE A 51 0.46 20.30 -6.25
N ALA A 52 0.31 20.06 -4.95
CA ALA A 52 -0.62 20.83 -4.12
C ALA A 52 -0.23 22.31 -3.95
N THR A 53 1.01 22.71 -4.23
CA THR A 53 1.41 24.12 -4.27
C THR A 53 1.11 24.79 -5.62
N GLY A 54 0.54 24.06 -6.59
CA GLY A 54 0.12 24.59 -7.90
C GLY A 54 1.19 24.55 -8.99
N ILE A 55 2.35 23.92 -8.77
CA ILE A 55 3.36 23.79 -9.83
C ILE A 55 3.03 22.66 -10.82
N THR A 56 3.65 22.71 -12.00
CA THR A 56 3.41 21.72 -13.07
C THR A 56 3.93 20.32 -12.69
N SER A 57 3.33 19.28 -13.28
CA SER A 57 3.80 17.90 -13.07
C SER A 57 5.21 17.64 -13.57
N ALA A 58 5.65 18.37 -14.61
CA ALA A 58 7.01 18.28 -15.12
C ALA A 58 8.02 18.86 -14.13
N GLU A 59 7.74 20.05 -13.60
CA GLU A 59 8.60 20.70 -12.61
C GLU A 59 8.64 19.93 -11.29
N ALA A 60 7.48 19.44 -10.82
CA ALA A 60 7.41 18.58 -9.64
C ALA A 60 8.22 17.29 -9.81
N ALA A 61 8.23 16.70 -11.01
CA ALA A 61 9.03 15.50 -11.30
C ALA A 61 10.53 15.77 -11.16
N LEU A 62 11.01 16.87 -11.75
CA LEU A 62 12.41 17.28 -11.67
C LEU A 62 12.82 17.54 -10.21
N LYS A 63 12.00 18.26 -9.44
CA LYS A 63 12.25 18.57 -8.03
C LYS A 63 12.34 17.34 -7.12
N VAL A 64 11.68 16.23 -7.47
CA VAL A 64 11.76 14.97 -6.70
C VAL A 64 12.73 13.96 -7.29
N GLY A 65 13.46 14.31 -8.35
CA GLY A 65 14.47 13.45 -8.97
C GLY A 65 13.88 12.28 -9.78
N VAL A 66 12.68 12.43 -10.35
CA VAL A 66 12.12 11.45 -11.29
C VAL A 66 12.01 12.02 -12.69
N SER A 67 12.03 11.16 -13.71
CA SER A 67 11.89 11.64 -15.09
C SER A 67 10.51 12.24 -15.34
N VAL A 68 10.45 13.28 -16.18
CA VAL A 68 9.20 13.98 -16.53
C VAL A 68 8.09 13.02 -17.01
N PRO A 69 8.35 12.02 -17.87
CA PRO A 69 7.31 11.06 -18.27
C PRO A 69 6.72 10.27 -17.10
N VAL A 70 7.51 9.97 -16.07
CA VAL A 70 7.03 9.27 -14.85
C VAL A 70 6.11 10.19 -14.05
N GLY A 71 6.50 11.45 -13.82
CA GLY A 71 5.67 12.43 -13.11
C GLY A 71 4.35 12.72 -13.83
N THR A 72 4.39 12.89 -15.15
CA THR A 72 3.17 13.06 -15.98
C THR A 72 2.27 11.83 -15.89
N ARG A 73 2.84 10.62 -15.91
CA ARG A 73 2.06 9.38 -15.73
C ARG A 73 1.41 9.32 -14.36
N TRP A 74 2.13 9.66 -13.29
CA TRP A 74 1.57 9.71 -11.94
C TRP A 74 0.39 10.66 -11.84
N PHE A 75 0.54 11.87 -12.37
CA PHE A 75 -0.52 12.87 -12.37
C PHE A 75 -1.77 12.38 -13.12
N ARG A 76 -1.59 11.87 -14.34
CA ARG A 76 -2.70 11.38 -15.18
C ARG A 76 -3.39 10.16 -14.58
N HIS A 77 -2.63 9.19 -14.09
CA HIS A 77 -3.21 7.95 -13.51
C HIS A 77 -4.01 8.22 -12.23
N ALA A 78 -3.67 9.27 -11.49
CA ALA A 78 -4.39 9.63 -10.28
C ALA A 78 -5.46 10.71 -10.50
N GLY A 79 -5.68 11.16 -11.75
CA GLY A 79 -6.69 12.16 -12.09
C GLY A 79 -6.43 13.54 -11.47
N GLY A 80 -5.14 13.90 -11.30
CA GLY A 80 -4.75 15.18 -10.70
C GLY A 80 -4.87 15.26 -9.17
N MET A 81 -5.31 14.19 -8.50
CA MET A 81 -5.45 14.13 -7.05
C MET A 81 -4.51 13.10 -6.44
N SER A 82 -4.04 13.34 -5.21
CA SER A 82 -3.11 12.39 -4.58
C SER A 82 -3.81 11.06 -4.24
N PRO A 83 -3.31 9.91 -4.73
CA PRO A 83 -3.86 8.59 -4.42
C PRO A 83 -3.35 8.05 -3.08
N ILE A 84 -2.50 8.80 -2.38
CA ILE A 84 -1.87 8.42 -1.12
C ILE A 84 -2.04 9.54 -0.09
N SER A 85 -2.11 9.18 1.19
CA SER A 85 -2.04 10.19 2.24
C SER A 85 -0.71 10.94 2.18
N LEU A 86 -0.76 12.26 2.22
CA LEU A 86 0.40 13.16 2.27
C LEU A 86 1.01 13.25 3.67
N VAL A 87 0.29 12.78 4.68
CA VAL A 87 0.78 12.69 6.06
C VAL A 87 1.89 11.65 6.11
N VAL A 88 2.99 12.00 6.77
CA VAL A 88 4.09 11.06 6.99
C VAL A 88 3.57 9.95 7.91
N PRO A 89 3.75 8.65 7.56
CA PRO A 89 3.36 7.57 8.44
C PRO A 89 4.11 7.67 9.78
N THR A 90 3.38 7.87 10.87
CA THR A 90 3.93 7.93 12.23
C THR A 90 4.19 6.51 12.73
N GLY A 91 5.44 6.17 13.03
CA GLY A 91 5.98 5.14 13.96
C GLY A 91 5.40 3.70 14.01
N ARG A 92 4.19 3.44 13.54
CA ARG A 92 3.42 2.20 13.69
C ARG A 92 3.90 1.09 12.75
N TYR A 93 4.49 1.46 11.62
CA TYR A 93 4.96 0.53 10.60
C TYR A 93 6.47 0.64 10.46
N LEU A 94 7.11 -0.48 10.13
CA LEU A 94 8.56 -0.52 9.88
C LEU A 94 8.93 0.35 8.66
N SER A 95 9.89 1.24 8.86
CA SER A 95 10.51 2.07 7.82
C SER A 95 11.35 1.21 6.86
N PHE A 96 11.81 1.83 5.77
CA PHE A 96 12.69 1.13 4.84
C PHE A 96 14.07 0.84 5.47
N GLU A 97 14.63 1.82 6.19
CA GLU A 97 15.90 1.67 6.93
C GLU A 97 15.82 0.54 7.96
N GLU A 98 14.72 0.47 8.73
CA GLU A 98 14.51 -0.62 9.69
C GLU A 98 14.45 -1.99 8.97
N ARG A 99 13.87 -2.06 7.76
CA ARG A 99 13.83 -3.30 6.97
C ARG A 99 15.20 -3.67 6.41
N GLU A 100 16.03 -2.70 6.07
CA GLU A 100 17.41 -2.92 5.65
C GLU A 100 18.25 -3.46 6.80
N GLU A 101 18.14 -2.85 7.98
CA GLU A 101 18.82 -3.32 9.20
C GLU A 101 18.40 -4.75 9.56
N ILE A 102 17.09 -5.07 9.49
CA ILE A 102 16.61 -6.45 9.67
C ILE A 102 17.28 -7.41 8.67
N ALA A 103 17.44 -7.01 7.41
CA ALA A 103 18.07 -7.85 6.40
C ALA A 103 19.55 -8.11 6.69
N LEU A 104 20.30 -7.07 7.08
CA LEU A 104 21.71 -7.18 7.47
C LEU A 104 21.90 -8.08 8.70
N LEU A 105 21.13 -7.84 9.76
CA LEU A 105 21.22 -8.64 10.98
C LEU A 105 20.78 -10.08 10.74
N ARG A 106 19.80 -10.31 9.86
CA ARG A 106 19.37 -11.67 9.50
C ARG A 106 20.43 -12.41 8.69
N ALA A 107 21.14 -11.73 7.80
CA ALA A 107 22.28 -12.31 7.08
C ALA A 107 23.40 -12.72 8.03
N LYS A 108 23.60 -11.97 9.13
CA LYS A 108 24.51 -12.32 10.25
C LYS A 108 23.95 -13.41 11.18
N GLN A 109 22.84 -14.07 10.82
CA GLN A 109 22.18 -15.13 11.61
C GLN A 109 21.73 -14.69 13.02
N ILE A 110 21.50 -13.40 13.22
CA ILE A 110 21.03 -12.89 14.51
C ILE A 110 19.56 -13.28 14.73
N GLY A 111 19.23 -13.65 15.97
CA GLY A 111 17.88 -14.05 16.38
C GLY A 111 16.89 -12.88 16.45
N VAL A 112 15.60 -13.18 16.27
CA VAL A 112 14.52 -12.16 16.21
C VAL A 112 14.48 -11.23 17.42
N ARG A 113 14.66 -11.76 18.64
CA ARG A 113 14.64 -10.96 19.88
C ARG A 113 15.79 -9.97 19.96
N GLU A 114 16.96 -10.37 19.47
CA GLU A 114 18.16 -9.52 19.44
C GLU A 114 18.02 -8.43 18.38
N ILE A 115 17.53 -8.78 17.19
CA ILE A 115 17.19 -7.80 16.13
C ILE A 115 16.21 -6.75 16.68
N ALA A 116 15.17 -7.19 17.36
CA ALA A 116 14.17 -6.32 17.94
C ALA A 116 14.77 -5.35 18.97
N ARG A 117 15.69 -5.83 19.82
CA ARG A 117 16.38 -5.01 20.82
C ARG A 117 17.25 -3.93 20.17
N ARG A 118 17.99 -4.27 19.10
CA ARG A 118 18.85 -3.32 18.37
C ARG A 118 18.08 -2.22 17.65
N ILE A 119 16.94 -2.55 17.07
CA ILE A 119 16.10 -1.61 16.30
C ILE A 119 15.12 -0.85 17.23
N GLY A 120 15.02 -1.23 18.52
CA GLY A 120 14.08 -0.61 19.45
C GLY A 120 12.61 -0.94 19.15
N ARG A 121 12.34 -2.17 18.67
CA ARG A 121 11.01 -2.64 18.29
C ARG A 121 10.58 -3.86 19.08
N ASP A 122 9.27 -4.12 19.08
CA ASP A 122 8.71 -5.32 19.68
C ASP A 122 9.13 -6.59 18.88
N PRO A 123 9.60 -7.67 19.53
CA PRO A 123 9.97 -8.91 18.86
C PRO A 123 8.86 -9.53 18.00
N ALA A 124 7.59 -9.38 18.40
CA ALA A 124 6.48 -9.89 17.59
C ALA A 124 6.29 -9.07 16.30
N THR A 125 6.68 -7.80 16.28
CA THR A 125 6.74 -6.99 15.04
C THR A 125 7.76 -7.54 14.06
N ILE A 126 8.99 -7.80 14.51
CA ILE A 126 10.05 -8.39 13.67
C ILE A 126 9.65 -9.80 13.20
N SER A 127 9.10 -10.63 14.09
CA SER A 127 8.63 -11.97 13.73
C SER A 127 7.55 -11.94 12.64
N ARG A 128 6.54 -11.07 12.81
CA ARG A 128 5.46 -10.90 11.83
C ARG A 128 5.96 -10.36 10.49
N GLU A 129 6.94 -9.47 10.53
CA GLU A 129 7.58 -8.91 9.34
C GLU A 129 8.29 -9.99 8.53
N LEU A 130 9.22 -10.73 9.16
CA LEU A 130 9.97 -11.81 8.51
C LEU A 130 9.03 -12.86 7.92
N ARG A 131 7.96 -13.19 8.64
CA ARG A 131 7.02 -14.22 8.19
C ARG A 131 6.14 -13.79 7.02
N ARG A 132 5.61 -12.56 7.04
CA ARG A 132 4.67 -12.08 6.01
C ARG A 132 5.35 -11.54 4.76
N ASN A 133 6.58 -11.03 4.89
CA ASN A 133 7.25 -10.24 3.86
C ASN A 133 8.57 -10.84 3.34
N ALA A 134 9.05 -11.97 3.87
CA ALA A 134 10.18 -12.69 3.25
C ALA A 134 9.87 -13.05 1.80
N ALA A 135 10.87 -12.94 0.92
CA ALA A 135 10.76 -13.35 -0.47
C ALA A 135 10.71 -14.88 -0.54
N THR A 136 9.70 -15.39 -1.24
CA THR A 136 9.54 -16.83 -1.51
C THR A 136 9.78 -17.02 -2.99
N ARG A 137 11.05 -16.93 -3.42
CA ARG A 137 11.44 -17.27 -4.79
C ARG A 137 12.20 -18.59 -4.70
N SER A 138 11.82 -19.56 -5.52
CA SER A 138 12.50 -20.87 -5.60
C SER A 138 12.40 -21.74 -4.34
N GLY A 139 11.32 -21.61 -3.55
CA GLY A 139 11.05 -22.46 -2.39
C GLY A 139 11.87 -22.13 -1.13
N LYS A 140 12.85 -21.22 -1.21
CA LYS A 140 13.62 -20.74 -0.05
C LYS A 140 13.08 -19.39 0.44
N GLN A 141 13.00 -19.21 1.76
CA GLN A 141 12.63 -17.95 2.38
C GLN A 141 13.87 -17.07 2.53
N GLU A 142 14.04 -16.11 1.61
CA GLU A 142 15.09 -15.09 1.70
C GLU A 142 14.48 -13.75 2.12
N TYR A 143 15.01 -13.11 3.16
CA TYR A 143 14.56 -11.78 3.53
C TYR A 143 15.33 -10.70 2.76
N ARG A 144 14.66 -10.02 1.83
CA ARG A 144 15.22 -8.89 1.07
C ARG A 144 14.43 -7.62 1.38
N ALA A 145 15.09 -6.59 1.89
CA ALA A 145 14.46 -5.36 2.36
C ALA A 145 13.58 -4.67 1.28
N LEU A 146 14.08 -4.55 0.05
CA LEU A 146 13.33 -3.98 -1.08
C LEU A 146 12.04 -4.76 -1.39
N VAL A 147 12.13 -6.09 -1.40
CA VAL A 147 10.96 -6.96 -1.67
C VAL A 147 9.96 -6.86 -0.51
N ALA A 148 10.46 -6.86 0.72
CA ALA A 148 9.63 -6.73 1.91
C ALA A 148 8.89 -5.38 1.94
N GLN A 149 9.58 -4.30 1.60
CA GLN A 149 9.01 -2.97 1.46
C GLN A 149 7.93 -2.92 0.38
N TRP A 150 8.22 -3.47 -0.80
CA TRP A 150 7.23 -3.55 -1.88
C TRP A 150 5.99 -4.34 -1.45
N LYS A 151 6.17 -5.50 -0.80
CA LYS A 151 5.08 -6.31 -0.25
C LYS A 151 4.22 -5.54 0.74
N ALA A 152 4.85 -4.82 1.66
CA ALA A 152 4.17 -3.97 2.63
C ALA A 152 3.36 -2.86 1.92
N GLN A 153 3.94 -2.22 0.91
CA GLN A 153 3.27 -1.17 0.14
C GLN A 153 2.08 -1.68 -0.68
N GLN A 154 2.19 -2.84 -1.32
CA GLN A 154 1.06 -3.44 -2.04
C GLN A 154 -0.07 -3.83 -1.08
N ALA A 155 0.27 -4.38 0.10
CA ALA A 155 -0.73 -4.69 1.12
C ALA A 155 -1.42 -3.45 1.70
N ALA A 156 -0.72 -2.31 1.70
CA ALA A 156 -1.28 -1.02 2.11
C ALA A 156 -2.18 -0.40 1.03
N LYS A 157 -2.11 -0.84 -0.24
CA LYS A 157 -3.10 -0.49 -1.25
C LYS A 157 -4.40 -1.21 -0.84
N ARG A 158 -5.33 -0.48 -0.22
CA ARG A 158 -6.71 -0.92 0.04
C ARG A 158 -7.61 -0.32 -1.04
N PRO A 159 -7.59 -0.84 -2.28
CA PRO A 159 -8.42 -0.31 -3.34
C PRO A 159 -9.89 -0.50 -2.94
N LYS A 160 -10.62 0.61 -2.87
CA LYS A 160 -12.08 0.59 -2.86
C LYS A 160 -12.52 0.89 -4.28
N THR A 161 -13.56 0.21 -4.75
CA THR A 161 -14.23 0.62 -6.00
C THR A 161 -14.67 2.07 -5.85
N ALA A 162 -14.33 2.91 -6.82
CA ALA A 162 -14.72 4.32 -6.79
C ALA A 162 -16.24 4.42 -6.84
N ARG A 163 -16.84 5.29 -6.02
CA ARG A 163 -18.32 5.40 -5.92
C ARG A 163 -18.96 5.75 -7.26
N LEU A 164 -18.27 6.51 -8.12
CA LEU A 164 -18.73 6.88 -9.46
C LEU A 164 -18.64 5.74 -10.49
N ALA A 165 -17.81 4.72 -10.22
CA ALA A 165 -17.72 3.54 -11.07
C ALA A 165 -18.86 2.54 -10.80
N THR A 166 -19.49 2.61 -9.63
CA THR A 166 -20.60 1.72 -9.25
C THR A 166 -21.96 2.41 -9.20
N ASN A 167 -22.02 3.74 -9.18
CA ASN A 167 -23.26 4.51 -9.11
C ASN A 167 -23.39 5.43 -10.32
N ASP A 168 -24.15 4.98 -11.31
CA ASP A 168 -24.35 5.68 -12.59
C ASP A 168 -25.04 7.04 -12.39
N ARG A 169 -26.08 7.10 -11.56
CA ARG A 169 -26.81 8.34 -11.26
C ARG A 169 -25.91 9.41 -10.64
N LEU A 170 -25.01 9.02 -9.74
CA LEU A 170 -24.06 9.94 -9.14
C LEU A 170 -23.01 10.41 -10.16
N ARG A 171 -22.61 9.53 -11.09
CA ARG A 171 -21.68 9.87 -12.17
C ARG A 171 -22.28 10.90 -13.11
N GLU A 172 -23.51 10.69 -13.58
CA GLU A 172 -24.24 11.62 -14.45
C GLU A 172 -24.38 12.99 -13.79
N TYR A 173 -24.84 13.03 -12.53
CA TYR A 173 -24.96 14.28 -11.78
C TYR A 173 -23.63 15.05 -11.67
N VAL A 174 -22.52 14.36 -11.38
CA VAL A 174 -21.20 14.99 -11.30
C VAL A 174 -20.74 15.48 -12.67
N GLN A 175 -20.97 14.71 -13.74
CA GLN A 175 -20.63 15.09 -15.10
C GLN A 175 -21.39 16.33 -15.57
N GLU A 176 -22.69 16.41 -15.33
CA GLU A 176 -23.51 17.59 -15.64
C GLU A 176 -22.98 18.84 -14.91
N ARG A 177 -22.71 18.72 -13.60
CA ARG A 177 -22.18 19.84 -12.81
C ARG A 177 -20.81 20.31 -13.30
N LEU A 178 -19.93 19.39 -13.71
CA LEU A 178 -18.60 19.71 -14.23
C LEU A 178 -18.65 20.26 -15.67
N ALA A 179 -19.65 19.87 -16.47
CA ALA A 179 -19.86 20.35 -17.84
C ALA A 179 -20.41 21.79 -17.91
N GLY A 180 -20.62 22.45 -16.77
CA GLY A 180 -21.08 23.84 -16.72
C GLY A 180 -22.58 24.00 -16.95
N THR A 181 -23.37 22.92 -17.03
CA THR A 181 -24.84 22.97 -16.97
C THR A 181 -25.31 23.21 -15.54
N CYS A 182 -24.88 24.33 -14.96
CA CYS A 182 -25.59 24.95 -13.87
C CYS A 182 -26.85 25.59 -14.45
N ALA A 183 -27.89 24.78 -14.70
CA ALA A 183 -29.24 25.32 -14.70
C ALA A 183 -29.42 25.97 -13.33
N GLY A 184 -29.45 27.31 -13.31
CA GLY A 184 -29.65 28.11 -12.11
C GLY A 184 -30.97 27.74 -11.45
N ARG A 185 -30.95 26.74 -10.58
CA ARG A 185 -31.91 26.67 -9.49
C ARG A 185 -31.35 27.57 -8.41
N THR A 186 -31.88 28.78 -8.40
CA THR A 186 -32.07 29.62 -7.22
C THR A 186 -31.87 28.81 -5.94
N ALA A 187 -30.94 29.28 -5.11
CA ALA A 187 -30.77 28.78 -3.76
C ALA A 187 -32.08 28.98 -2.99
N VAL A 188 -32.98 28.00 -3.04
CA VAL A 188 -33.96 27.82 -1.97
C VAL A 188 -33.15 27.23 -0.83
N SER A 189 -32.82 28.11 0.11
CA SER A 189 -32.39 27.79 1.46
C SER A 189 -33.26 26.66 2.01
N SER A 190 -32.75 25.43 2.03
CA SER A 190 -33.37 24.35 2.78
C SER A 190 -33.17 24.68 4.26
N SER A 191 -34.20 25.28 4.86
CA SER A 191 -34.39 25.38 6.30
C SER A 191 -34.00 24.05 6.96
N GLY A 192 -33.14 24.13 7.98
CA GLY A 192 -32.57 22.98 8.67
C GLY A 192 -33.64 21.99 9.11
N ARG A 193 -33.47 20.72 8.73
CA ARG A 193 -34.18 19.61 9.36
C ARG A 193 -33.67 19.48 10.79
N GLY A 194 -34.57 19.69 11.74
CA GLY A 194 -34.33 19.59 13.17
C GLY A 194 -33.71 18.25 13.58
N ARG A 195 -32.76 18.33 14.51
CA ARG A 195 -32.11 17.21 15.18
C ARG A 195 -33.16 16.49 16.05
N PRO A 196 -33.43 15.18 15.87
CA PRO A 196 -34.30 14.48 16.79
C PRO A 196 -33.61 14.37 18.16
N ARG A 197 -34.28 14.86 19.20
CA ARG A 197 -33.92 14.66 20.61
C ARG A 197 -33.93 13.16 20.90
N GLY A 198 -32.79 12.60 21.30
CA GLY A 198 -32.74 11.27 21.91
C GLY A 198 -33.49 11.30 23.24
N LYS A 199 -34.43 10.38 23.44
CA LYS A 199 -35.00 10.07 24.76
C LYS A 199 -33.98 9.24 25.54
N GLY A 200 -33.92 9.49 26.85
CA GLY A 200 -33.22 8.66 27.82
C GLY A 200 -33.93 7.34 28.08
#